data_AF-A0A496WYF8-F1
#
_entry.id   AF-A0A496WYF8-F1
#
_cell.length_a   1.000
_cell.length_b   1.000
_cell.length_c   1.000
_cell.angle_alpha   90.00
_cell.angle_beta   90.00
_cell.angle_gamma   90.00
#
_symmetry.space_group_name_H-M   'P 1'
#
loop_
_entity.id
_entity.type
_entity.pdbx_description
1 polymer ?
#
loop_
_entity_poly.entity_id
_entity_poly.type
_entity_poly.pdbx_seq_one_letter_code
_entity_poly.pdbx_strand_id
1 'polypeptide(L)'
;MTKVAKAARFAESMDRMSLIDAWNKSTEKGFIDLLSDPSLDLTDSKIFGAVIKTAISRYNIKPFDMSDEFGVNLSTITRWSKNDSAPHKRLRPIIVDWIRQIIQLEADHISVSDDDKAVVHQVLERQALLTR
;
A
#
# COMPACT_ATOMS: atom_id res chain seq x y z
N MET A 1 5.51 -39.55 7.42
CA MET A 1 5.59 -38.13 7.87
C MET A 1 4.93 -37.19 6.84
N THR A 2 3.63 -37.32 6.50
CA THR A 2 3.13 -36.70 5.25
C THR A 2 1.70 -36.12 5.22
N LYS A 3 0.92 -36.20 6.31
CA LYS A 3 -0.43 -35.57 6.34
C LYS A 3 -0.47 -34.22 7.05
N VAL A 4 0.26 -34.06 8.15
CA VAL A 4 0.26 -32.83 8.97
C VAL A 4 0.90 -31.64 8.23
N ALA A 5 2.03 -31.85 7.55
CA ALA A 5 2.70 -30.80 6.77
C ALA A 5 1.87 -30.29 5.59
N LYS A 6 1.00 -31.13 5.02
CA LYS A 6 0.11 -30.73 3.92
C LYS A 6 -1.06 -29.90 4.42
N ALA A 7 -1.65 -30.25 5.56
CA ALA A 7 -2.73 -29.50 6.20
C ALA A 7 -2.26 -28.13 6.72
N ALA A 8 -1.08 -28.06 7.33
CA ALA A 8 -0.47 -26.81 7.78
C ALA A 8 -0.22 -25.85 6.60
N ARG A 9 0.37 -26.34 5.50
CA ARG A 9 0.55 -25.54 4.27
C ARG A 9 -0.77 -25.08 3.64
N PHE A 10 -1.85 -25.85 3.81
CA PHE A 10 -3.18 -25.50 3.29
C PHE A 10 -3.84 -24.41 4.14
N ALA A 11 -3.74 -24.50 5.47
CA ALA A 11 -4.21 -23.47 6.39
C ALA A 11 -3.43 -22.16 6.23
N GLU A 12 -2.10 -22.24 6.11
CA GLU A 12 -1.23 -21.09 5.86
C GLU A 12 -1.50 -20.44 4.49
N SER A 13 -1.88 -21.23 3.49
CA SER A 13 -2.31 -20.75 2.17
C SER A 13 -3.68 -20.08 2.20
N MET A 14 -4.62 -20.58 3.01
CA MET A 14 -5.95 -19.98 3.20
C MET A 14 -5.85 -18.64 3.93
N ASP A 15 -5.00 -18.57 4.95
CA ASP A 15 -4.74 -17.34 5.71
C ASP A 15 -4.16 -16.24 4.79
N ARG A 16 -3.19 -16.60 3.93
CA ARG A 16 -2.61 -15.68 2.93
C ARG A 16 -3.60 -15.19 1.88
N MET A 17 -4.49 -16.06 1.39
CA MET A 17 -5.56 -15.66 0.46
C MET A 17 -6.54 -14.68 1.13
N SER A 18 -6.87 -14.92 2.41
CA SER A 18 -7.74 -14.02 3.18
C SER A 18 -7.09 -12.64 3.40
N LEU A 19 -5.77 -12.60 3.57
CA LEU A 19 -4.97 -11.37 3.70
C LEU A 19 -4.97 -10.56 2.40
N ILE A 20 -4.82 -11.21 1.24
CA ILE A 20 -4.91 -10.56 -0.07
C ILE A 20 -6.33 -10.06 -0.36
N ASP A 21 -7.37 -10.83 0.01
CA ASP A 21 -8.76 -10.40 -0.13
C ASP A 21 -9.11 -9.25 0.83
N ALA A 22 -8.55 -9.24 2.04
CA ALA A 22 -8.65 -8.12 2.97
C ALA A 22 -7.95 -6.87 2.41
N TRP A 23 -6.79 -7.01 1.78
CA TRP A 23 -6.09 -5.92 1.10
C TRP A 23 -6.93 -5.27 0.01
N ASN A 24 -7.56 -6.08 -0.83
CA ASN A 24 -8.42 -5.57 -1.92
C ASN A 24 -9.66 -4.82 -1.42
N LYS A 25 -10.07 -5.03 -0.17
CA LYS A 25 -11.28 -4.44 0.44
C LYS A 25 -10.99 -3.37 1.50
N SER A 26 -9.75 -3.23 1.95
CA SER A 26 -9.32 -2.31 3.02
C SER A 26 -9.41 -0.83 2.59
N THR A 27 -9.62 0.12 3.51
CA THR A 27 -9.44 1.56 3.23
C THR A 27 -7.95 1.92 3.13
N GLU A 28 -7.59 3.13 2.71
CA GLU A 28 -6.20 3.63 2.76
C GLU A 28 -5.57 3.43 4.15
N LYS A 29 -6.27 3.86 5.19
CA LYS A 29 -5.88 3.64 6.59
C LYS A 29 -5.73 2.16 6.94
N GLY A 30 -6.68 1.32 6.52
CA GLY A 30 -6.61 -0.13 6.77
C GLY A 30 -5.42 -0.80 6.07
N PHE A 31 -5.01 -0.31 4.91
CA PHE A 31 -3.81 -0.78 4.24
C PHE A 31 -2.53 -0.32 4.95
N ILE A 32 -2.45 0.92 5.40
CA ILE A 32 -1.33 1.43 6.22
C ILE A 32 -1.18 0.64 7.53
N ASP A 33 -2.30 0.38 8.22
CA ASP A 33 -2.32 -0.40 9.46
C ASP A 33 -1.80 -1.82 9.21
N LEU A 34 -2.19 -2.44 8.09
CA LEU A 34 -1.69 -3.75 7.66
C LEU A 34 -0.20 -3.74 7.30
N LEU A 35 0.31 -2.70 6.64
CA LEU A 35 1.74 -2.57 6.35
C LEU A 35 2.58 -2.35 7.62
N SER A 36 1.94 -1.84 8.68
CA SER A 36 2.56 -1.62 9.99
C SER A 36 2.46 -2.84 10.92
N ASP A 37 1.77 -3.90 10.49
CA ASP A 37 1.60 -5.11 11.28
C ASP A 37 2.92 -5.90 11.36
N PRO A 38 3.49 -6.10 12.57
CA PRO A 38 4.74 -6.83 12.74
C PRO A 38 4.64 -8.32 12.38
N SER A 39 3.42 -8.86 12.25
CA SER A 39 3.19 -10.24 11.81
C SER A 39 3.27 -10.42 10.28
N LEU A 40 3.36 -9.34 9.52
CA LEU A 40 3.45 -9.39 8.06
C LEU A 40 4.80 -9.98 7.60
N ASP A 41 4.78 -11.20 7.07
CA ASP A 41 5.98 -11.87 6.56
C ASP A 41 6.40 -11.32 5.17
N LEU A 42 7.18 -10.24 5.20
CA LEU A 42 7.79 -9.66 3.99
C LEU A 42 8.91 -10.53 3.40
N THR A 43 9.33 -11.61 4.07
CA THR A 43 10.29 -12.57 3.50
C THR A 43 9.65 -13.49 2.46
N ASP A 44 8.31 -13.55 2.42
CA ASP A 44 7.56 -14.17 1.35
C ASP A 44 7.50 -13.22 0.14
N SER A 45 7.98 -13.69 -1.01
CA SER A 45 7.97 -12.91 -2.25
C SER A 45 6.56 -12.65 -2.76
N LYS A 46 5.60 -13.55 -2.49
CA LYS A 46 4.20 -13.39 -2.91
C LYS A 46 3.51 -12.27 -2.16
N ILE A 47 3.72 -12.23 -0.84
CA ILE A 47 3.21 -11.16 0.03
C ILE A 47 3.82 -9.83 -0.43
N PHE A 48 5.14 -9.78 -0.59
CA PHE A 48 5.82 -8.60 -1.11
C PHE A 48 5.29 -8.15 -2.48
N GLY A 49 5.20 -9.06 -3.46
CA GLY A 49 4.73 -8.72 -4.81
C GLY A 49 3.29 -8.22 -4.82
N ALA A 50 2.44 -8.76 -3.95
CA ALA A 50 1.07 -8.27 -3.75
C ALA A 50 1.03 -6.87 -3.14
N VAL A 51 1.89 -6.53 -2.17
CA VAL A 51 2.03 -5.15 -1.66
C VAL A 51 2.41 -4.20 -2.80
N ILE A 52 3.43 -4.54 -3.59
CA ILE A 52 3.87 -3.70 -4.71
C ILE A 52 2.75 -3.53 -5.74
N LYS A 53 2.06 -4.61 -6.09
CA LYS A 53 0.96 -4.57 -7.04
C LYS A 53 -0.15 -3.64 -6.56
N THR A 54 -0.59 -3.79 -5.31
CA THR A 54 -1.65 -2.98 -4.72
C THR A 54 -1.26 -1.50 -4.63
N ALA A 55 -0.03 -1.22 -4.19
CA ALA A 55 0.54 0.12 -4.16
C ALA A 55 0.42 0.82 -5.53
N ILE A 56 0.85 0.15 -6.60
CA ILE A 56 0.81 0.70 -7.96
C ILE A 56 -0.62 0.82 -8.49
N SER A 57 -1.45 -0.21 -8.31
CA SER A 57 -2.78 -0.25 -8.94
C SER A 57 -3.81 0.60 -8.23
N ARG A 58 -3.66 0.83 -6.92
CA ARG A 58 -4.70 1.39 -6.07
C ARG A 58 -4.32 2.74 -5.45
N TYR A 59 -3.08 2.89 -5.04
CA TYR A 59 -2.59 4.09 -4.34
C TYR A 59 -1.73 4.97 -5.24
N ASN A 60 -1.89 4.83 -6.57
CA ASN A 60 -1.25 5.65 -7.60
C ASN A 60 0.28 5.81 -7.48
N ILE A 61 0.95 4.91 -6.76
CA ILE A 61 2.41 4.94 -6.64
C ILE A 61 2.99 4.60 -8.01
N LYS A 62 3.68 5.58 -8.61
CA LYS A 62 4.21 5.39 -9.95
C LYS A 62 5.41 4.45 -9.88
N PRO A 63 5.48 3.43 -10.76
CA PRO A 63 6.65 2.56 -10.83
C PRO A 63 7.95 3.32 -11.13
N PHE A 64 7.86 4.51 -11.75
CA PHE A 64 8.99 5.40 -11.97
C PHE A 64 9.56 5.97 -10.67
N ASP A 65 8.71 6.43 -9.75
CA ASP A 65 9.16 7.01 -8.47
C ASP A 65 9.89 5.95 -7.63
N MET A 66 9.41 4.70 -7.67
CA MET A 66 10.12 3.56 -7.07
C MET A 66 11.45 3.25 -7.75
N SER A 67 11.51 3.39 -9.07
CA SER A 67 12.71 3.13 -9.88
C SER A 67 13.82 4.11 -9.50
N ASP A 68 13.46 5.38 -9.36
CA ASP A 68 14.34 6.48 -8.96
C ASP A 68 14.82 6.31 -7.51
N GLU A 69 13.89 6.12 -6.56
CA GLU A 69 14.18 5.95 -5.13
C GLU A 69 15.19 4.83 -4.86
N PHE A 70 14.99 3.65 -5.45
CA PHE A 70 15.79 2.47 -5.17
C PHE A 70 16.95 2.26 -6.16
N GLY A 71 17.11 3.13 -7.15
CA GLY A 71 18.15 3.01 -8.18
C GLY A 71 18.06 1.71 -8.98
N VAL A 72 16.84 1.22 -9.23
CA VAL A 72 16.59 -0.02 -9.97
C VAL A 72 15.83 0.26 -11.25
N ASN A 73 16.01 -0.57 -12.28
CA ASN A 73 15.29 -0.40 -13.54
C ASN A 73 13.76 -0.54 -13.36
N LEU A 74 12.99 0.24 -14.12
CA LEU A 74 11.52 0.17 -14.16
C LEU A 74 10.98 -1.23 -14.45
N SER A 75 11.67 -1.98 -15.31
CA SER A 75 11.34 -3.38 -15.62
C SER A 75 11.50 -4.30 -14.41
N THR A 76 12.41 -4.00 -13.50
CA THR A 76 12.58 -4.70 -12.21
C THR A 76 11.38 -4.46 -11.30
N ILE A 77 10.92 -3.21 -11.16
CA ILE A 77 9.70 -2.86 -10.40
C ILE A 77 8.48 -3.61 -10.96
N THR A 78 8.37 -3.66 -12.29
CA THR A 78 7.27 -4.37 -12.98
C THR A 78 7.31 -5.88 -12.72
N ARG A 79 8.50 -6.48 -12.64
CA ARG A 79 8.64 -7.90 -12.28
C ARG A 79 8.30 -8.17 -10.82
N TRP A 80 8.61 -7.23 -9.92
CA TRP A 80 8.22 -7.33 -8.52
C TRP A 80 6.70 -7.33 -8.35
N SER A 81 5.98 -6.42 -9.03
CA SER A 81 4.51 -6.34 -8.95
C SER A 81 3.79 -7.56 -9.55
N LYS A 82 4.45 -8.27 -10.48
CA LYS A 82 3.96 -9.54 -11.06
C LYS A 82 4.37 -10.76 -10.25
N ASN A 83 5.18 -10.60 -9.21
CA ASN A 83 5.80 -11.68 -8.45
C ASN A 83 6.67 -12.61 -9.34
N ASP A 84 7.21 -12.08 -10.43
CA ASP A 84 8.17 -12.77 -11.31
C ASP A 84 9.59 -12.74 -10.71
N SER A 85 9.88 -11.73 -9.91
CA SER A 85 11.11 -11.61 -9.13
C SER A 85 10.84 -10.84 -7.83
N ALA A 86 11.80 -10.84 -6.92
CA ALA A 86 11.73 -10.03 -5.71
C ALA A 86 13.14 -9.56 -5.33
N PRO A 87 13.29 -8.40 -4.68
CA PRO A 87 14.57 -7.97 -4.17
C PRO A 87 15.01 -8.88 -3.02
N HIS A 88 16.28 -8.71 -2.63
CA HIS A 88 16.83 -9.42 -1.49
C HIS A 88 15.96 -9.21 -0.24
N LYS A 89 15.78 -10.25 0.58
CA LYS A 89 14.83 -10.24 1.72
C LYS A 89 15.04 -9.07 2.69
N ARG A 90 16.28 -8.57 2.83
CA ARG A 90 16.61 -7.41 3.65
C ARG A 90 16.15 -6.06 3.10
N LEU A 91 15.96 -5.94 1.77
CA LEU A 91 15.49 -4.71 1.13
C LEU A 91 13.97 -4.58 1.15
N ARG A 92 13.24 -5.70 1.28
CA ARG A 92 11.78 -5.72 1.21
C ARG A 92 11.11 -4.87 2.30
N PRO A 93 11.54 -4.94 3.58
CA PRO A 93 10.98 -4.08 4.62
C PRO A 93 11.20 -2.59 4.35
N ILE A 94 12.37 -2.23 3.80
CA ILE A 94 12.71 -0.83 3.47
C ILE A 94 11.76 -0.31 2.37
N ILE A 95 11.56 -1.11 1.32
CA ILE A 95 10.66 -0.75 0.21
C ILE A 95 9.21 -0.63 0.70
N VAL A 96 8.76 -1.57 1.54
CA VAL A 96 7.40 -1.56 2.10
C VAL A 96 7.19 -0.37 3.03
N ASP A 97 8.20 0.00 3.82
CA ASP A 97 8.13 1.17 4.69
C ASP A 97 8.05 2.48 3.88
N TRP A 98 8.82 2.60 2.81
CA TRP A 98 8.71 3.74 1.89
C TRP A 98 7.31 3.85 1.25
N ILE A 99 6.73 2.72 0.80
CA ILE A 99 5.35 2.68 0.30
C ILE A 99 4.37 3.19 1.36
N ARG A 100 4.51 2.71 2.60
CA ARG A 100 3.67 3.14 3.71
C ARG A 100 3.77 4.65 3.93
N GLN A 101 4.97 5.22 3.92
CA GLN A 101 5.19 6.65 4.12
C GLN A 101 4.52 7.49 3.02
N ILE A 102 4.63 7.09 1.76
CA ILE A 102 3.95 7.81 0.66
C ILE A 102 2.43 7.79 0.82
N ILE A 103 1.85 6.63 1.10
CA ILE A 103 0.40 6.51 1.27
C ILE A 103 -0.07 7.32 2.50
N GLN A 104 0.72 7.34 3.58
CA GLN A 104 0.42 8.17 4.75
C GLN A 104 0.44 9.67 4.41
N LEU A 105 1.44 10.13 3.66
CA LEU A 105 1.52 11.53 3.23
C LEU A 105 0.31 11.93 2.36
N GLU A 106 -0.11 11.06 1.45
CA GLU A 106 -1.32 11.30 0.63
C GLU A 106 -2.59 11.32 1.48
N ALA A 107 -2.74 10.38 2.43
CA ALA A 107 -3.87 10.34 3.35
C ALA A 107 -3.94 11.58 4.25
N ASP A 108 -2.79 12.07 4.74
CA ASP A 108 -2.70 13.28 5.54
C ASP A 108 -3.09 14.51 4.70
N HIS A 109 -2.63 14.59 3.45
CA HIS A 109 -3.01 15.66 2.51
C HIS A 109 -4.52 15.71 2.22
N ILE A 110 -5.19 14.55 2.12
CA ILE A 110 -6.65 14.49 1.94
C ILE A 110 -7.36 14.96 3.21
N SER A 111 -6.86 14.61 4.39
CA SER A 111 -7.47 15.03 5.67
C SER A 111 -7.41 16.55 5.90
N VAL A 112 -6.35 17.21 5.42
CA VAL A 112 -6.21 18.68 5.48
C VAL A 112 -7.10 19.37 4.43
N SER A 113 -7.35 18.73 3.29
CA SER A 113 -8.21 19.25 2.23
C SER A 113 -9.68 19.45 2.67
N ASP A 114 -10.18 18.67 3.63
CA ASP A 114 -11.55 18.84 4.14
C ASP A 114 -11.69 20.07 5.05
N ASP A 115 -10.61 20.49 5.75
CA ASP A 115 -10.58 21.78 6.46
C ASP A 115 -10.53 22.96 5.48
N ASP A 116 -9.81 22.81 4.36
CA ASP A 116 -9.81 23.82 3.28
C ASP A 116 -11.19 23.97 2.62
N LYS A 117 -11.98 22.89 2.49
CA LYS A 117 -13.37 22.97 2.01
C LYS A 117 -14.26 23.75 2.98
N ALA A 118 -14.08 23.61 4.29
CA ALA A 118 -14.84 24.37 5.28
C ALA A 118 -14.51 25.88 5.21
N VAL A 119 -13.23 26.21 4.99
CA VAL A 119 -12.78 27.61 4.77
C VAL A 119 -13.36 28.17 3.47
N VAL A 120 -13.34 27.40 2.37
CA VAL A 120 -13.94 27.82 1.10
C VAL A 120 -15.45 28.02 1.22
N HIS A 121 -16.16 27.16 1.95
CA HIS A 121 -17.60 27.32 2.18
C HIS A 121 -17.92 28.57 3.02
N GLN A 122 -17.13 28.85 4.06
CA GLN A 122 -17.27 30.08 4.87
C GLN A 122 -16.95 31.35 4.08
N VAL A 123 -15.97 31.30 3.18
CA VAL A 123 -15.63 32.44 2.31
C VAL A 123 -16.74 32.71 1.30
N LEU A 124 -17.33 31.66 0.72
CA LEU A 124 -18.47 31.78 -0.21
C LEU A 124 -19.73 32.30 0.49
N GLU A 125 -20.03 31.83 1.70
CA GLU A 125 -21.14 32.34 2.52
C GLU A 125 -20.95 33.82 2.89
N ARG A 126 -19.74 34.24 3.25
CA ARG A 126 -19.43 35.66 3.51
C ARG A 126 -19.58 36.54 2.27
N GLN A 127 -19.18 36.07 1.09
CA GLN A 127 -19.35 36.83 -0.15
C GLN A 127 -20.83 36.97 -0.54
N ALA A 128 -21.64 35.93 -0.33
CA ALA A 128 -23.08 35.96 -0.59
C ALA A 128 -23.85 36.93 0.33
N LEU A 129 -23.34 37.17 1.55
CA LEU A 129 -23.90 38.15 2.49
C LEU A 129 -23.51 39.60 2.16
N LEU A 130 -22.39 39.82 1.49
CA LEU A 130 -21.90 41.15 1.10
C LEU A 130 -22.44 41.64 -0.25
N THR A 131 -23.09 40.76 -1.02
CA THR A 131 -23.69 41.05 -2.33
C THR A 131 -25.22 41.16 -2.30
N ARG A 132 -25.83 41.14 -1.11
CA ARG A 132 -27.23 41.52 -0.86
C ARG A 132 -27.30 42.92 -0.28
#